data_AF-A0A0U3F1R2-F1
#
_entry.id   AF-A0A0U3F1R2-F1
#
_cell.length_a   1.000
_cell.length_b   1.000
_cell.length_c   1.000
_cell.angle_alpha   90.00
_cell.angle_beta   90.00
_cell.angle_gamma   90.00
#
_symmetry.space_group_name_H-M   'P 1'
#
loop_
_entity.id
_entity.type
_entity.pdbx_description
1 polymer ?
#
loop_
_entity_poly.entity_id
_entity_poly.type
_entity_poly.pdbx_seq_one_letter_code
_entity_poly.pdbx_strand_id
1 'polypeptide(L)'
;MKSITVILLTFILANAFELKLMWSFDEPSDRIEDMVFSSKGNLGIASWDNCAYVVDLNGHQLGKTCGTWDMDGAGYFNGLFGFVNLDNYVYLINNNGTFWKKIYVGDYHHTAIALLNNGFVACDSYCARFNLNGEKLWDTYVGAYVEDVAIRKGYIYAANSGSQKLQVIDLNTGKVVSEIKYERRPGSVSVCNDYLAVIAGELYFYDISDPRNPKLIWKSTGLNVDDNEHSPAFSPNCKYVAVADNYWFITSIGNSELKIFDVNGDLIYSKYLPGITSVAWWNDVIAVGYLSGKVELYRVINYTSPIARYSEIEKMNGAGTLVIQIKPLYVYQDEFSKVPIIGRLLVAGLVKALYGKLSLDSLYVSVKAYLETINLAKSYYIQAEKFFKNGDFVNSLEKLKVAKALLHTINTTYSNLKASWERIETQMRSLEERIVPVREILVNACGTDIGVDWNSSIAIEKLKECSTSIEKILNLIEALKRYKGWEGFSASLVLRDLTEFGNTIKEMYPRVEDLSNRIIELETKAKLVLESN
;
A
#
# COMPACT_ATOMS: atom_id res chain seq x y z
N MET A 1 -21.56 -28.87 -13.87
CA MET A 1 -21.61 -27.42 -14.17
C MET A 1 -21.57 -26.50 -12.94
N LYS A 2 -22.11 -26.87 -11.76
CA LYS A 2 -22.03 -26.01 -10.55
C LYS A 2 -20.61 -25.81 -9.95
N SER A 3 -19.65 -26.70 -10.24
CA SER A 3 -18.28 -26.60 -9.70
C SER A 3 -17.36 -25.62 -10.46
N ILE A 4 -17.70 -25.23 -11.68
CA ILE A 4 -16.88 -24.27 -12.46
C ILE A 4 -17.14 -22.83 -11.99
N THR A 5 -18.36 -22.52 -11.54
CA THR A 5 -18.74 -21.20 -11.05
C THR A 5 -18.04 -20.81 -9.74
N VAL A 6 -17.75 -21.79 -8.86
CA VAL A 6 -17.08 -21.53 -7.58
C VAL A 6 -15.59 -21.19 -7.76
N ILE A 7 -14.91 -21.83 -8.72
CA ILE A 7 -13.50 -21.58 -9.03
C ILE A 7 -13.32 -20.18 -9.65
N LEU A 8 -14.24 -19.76 -10.53
CA LEU A 8 -14.15 -18.44 -11.15
C LEU A 8 -14.33 -17.30 -10.13
N LEU A 9 -15.20 -17.48 -9.12
CA LEU A 9 -15.40 -16.49 -8.06
C LEU A 9 -14.20 -16.38 -7.11
N THR A 10 -13.43 -17.45 -6.90
CA THR A 10 -12.25 -17.42 -6.01
C THR A 10 -11.05 -16.73 -6.66
N PHE A 11 -10.90 -16.81 -7.98
CA PHE A 11 -9.81 -16.12 -8.69
C PHE A 11 -10.00 -14.60 -8.79
N ILE A 12 -11.25 -14.11 -8.80
CA ILE A 12 -11.54 -12.67 -8.85
C ILE A 12 -11.14 -11.98 -7.53
N LEU A 13 -11.26 -12.65 -6.38
CA LEU A 13 -10.90 -12.09 -5.08
C LEU A 13 -9.38 -12.05 -4.81
N ALA A 14 -8.57 -12.80 -5.55
CA ALA A 14 -7.14 -12.93 -5.28
C ALA A 14 -6.29 -11.73 -5.75
N ASN A 15 -6.86 -10.79 -6.52
CA ASN A 15 -6.14 -9.62 -7.05
C ASN A 15 -6.67 -8.29 -6.50
N ALA A 16 -7.46 -8.32 -5.42
CA ALA A 16 -7.90 -7.10 -4.78
C ALA A 16 -6.69 -6.35 -4.20
N PHE A 17 -6.61 -5.06 -4.49
CA PHE A 17 -5.69 -4.15 -3.82
C PHE A 17 -6.04 -4.11 -2.33
N GLU A 18 -5.02 -4.12 -1.48
CA GLU A 18 -5.16 -3.86 -0.04
C GLU A 18 -4.11 -2.83 0.36
N LEU A 19 -4.51 -1.85 1.17
CA LEU A 19 -3.59 -0.84 1.70
C LEU A 19 -3.27 -1.14 3.16
N LYS A 20 -2.01 -1.51 3.42
CA LYS A 20 -1.49 -1.71 4.77
C LYS A 20 -0.78 -0.45 5.24
N LEU A 21 -1.32 0.20 6.29
CA LEU A 21 -0.66 1.36 6.91
C LEU A 21 0.74 0.96 7.40
N MET A 22 1.75 1.75 7.03
CA MET A 22 3.13 1.59 7.47
C MET A 22 3.45 2.53 8.63
N TRP A 23 3.15 3.83 8.46
CA TRP A 23 3.37 4.85 9.46
C TRP A 23 2.49 6.08 9.20
N SER A 24 2.42 6.95 10.20
CA SER A 24 1.82 8.28 10.14
C SER A 24 2.85 9.34 10.54
N PHE A 25 2.74 10.53 9.98
CA PHE A 25 3.58 11.68 10.25
C PHE A 25 2.67 12.89 10.47
N ASP A 26 2.71 13.45 11.69
CA ASP A 26 1.76 14.46 12.17
C ASP A 26 2.47 15.78 12.57
N GLU A 27 3.65 16.05 11.99
CA GLU A 27 4.40 17.30 12.26
C GLU A 27 3.83 18.55 11.58
N PRO A 28 3.31 18.48 10.32
CA PRO A 28 2.70 19.64 9.70
C PRO A 28 1.43 20.05 10.46
N SER A 29 1.30 21.34 10.77
CA SER A 29 0.20 21.85 11.60
C SER A 29 -1.00 22.37 10.81
N ASP A 30 -0.96 22.30 9.48
CA ASP A 30 -2.02 22.70 8.55
C ASP A 30 -2.02 21.75 7.35
N ARG A 31 -2.98 21.89 6.43
CA ARG A 31 -3.22 20.96 5.31
C ARG A 31 -1.96 20.64 4.50
N ILE A 32 -1.92 19.40 4.02
CA ILE A 32 -0.92 18.97 3.04
C ILE A 32 -1.39 19.32 1.65
N GLU A 33 -0.62 20.15 0.98
CA GLU A 33 -0.97 20.68 -0.34
C GLU A 33 -0.52 19.73 -1.43
N ASP A 34 0.78 19.52 -1.52
CA ASP A 34 1.37 18.65 -2.52
C ASP A 34 2.47 17.76 -1.94
N MET A 35 2.70 16.63 -2.61
CA MET A 35 3.68 15.65 -2.20
C MET A 35 4.33 14.99 -3.39
N VAL A 36 5.64 14.74 -3.28
CA VAL A 36 6.39 14.08 -4.34
C VAL A 36 7.42 13.13 -3.75
N PHE A 37 7.53 11.93 -4.33
CA PHE A 37 8.59 11.00 -3.97
C PHE A 37 9.86 11.25 -4.76
N SER A 38 10.99 11.07 -4.08
CA SER A 38 12.28 10.95 -4.73
C SER A 38 12.47 9.59 -5.39
N SER A 39 13.48 9.48 -6.25
CA SER A 39 13.89 8.19 -6.81
C SER A 39 14.40 7.20 -5.75
N LYS A 40 14.71 7.67 -4.52
CA LYS A 40 15.13 6.86 -3.37
C LYS A 40 14.00 6.55 -2.40
N GLY A 41 12.78 7.01 -2.67
CA GLY A 41 11.60 6.80 -1.83
C GLY A 41 11.46 7.78 -0.66
N ASN A 42 12.30 8.82 -0.60
CA ASN A 42 12.05 9.91 0.37
C ASN A 42 10.88 10.74 -0.13
N LEU A 43 10.06 11.24 0.79
CA LEU A 43 8.87 12.04 0.48
C LEU A 43 9.16 13.50 0.76
N GLY A 44 8.98 14.35 -0.25
CA GLY A 44 8.89 15.80 -0.10
C GLY A 44 7.43 16.19 0.12
N ILE A 45 7.16 17.07 1.08
CA ILE A 45 5.81 17.45 1.52
C ILE A 45 5.73 18.98 1.55
N ALA A 46 4.81 19.56 0.78
CA ALA A 46 4.41 20.97 0.85
C ALA A 46 3.17 21.11 1.73
N SER A 47 3.19 22.07 2.66
CA SER A 47 2.13 22.26 3.66
C SER A 47 1.85 23.75 3.89
N TRP A 48 0.58 24.05 4.19
CA TRP A 48 0.09 25.39 4.51
C TRP A 48 0.49 25.89 5.90
N ASP A 49 1.22 25.09 6.67
CA ASP A 49 1.91 25.60 7.87
C ASP A 49 3.18 26.40 7.52
N ASN A 50 3.31 26.82 6.26
CA ASN A 50 4.43 27.54 5.65
C ASN A 50 5.71 26.71 5.51
N CYS A 51 5.66 25.40 5.74
CA CYS A 51 6.86 24.55 5.82
C CYS A 51 6.88 23.45 4.77
N ALA A 52 8.07 23.23 4.22
CA ALA A 52 8.43 22.08 3.41
C ALA A 52 9.13 21.05 4.28
N TYR A 53 8.77 19.78 4.13
CA TYR A 53 9.33 18.66 4.86
C TYR A 53 9.94 17.64 3.90
N VAL A 54 11.00 16.97 4.36
CA VAL A 54 11.55 15.78 3.70
C VAL A 54 11.57 14.65 4.71
N VAL A 55 10.92 13.54 4.38
CA VAL A 55 10.75 12.37 5.27
C VAL A 55 11.26 11.11 4.58
N ASP A 56 11.86 10.19 5.34
CA ASP A 56 12.29 8.89 4.79
C ASP A 56 11.13 7.86 4.75
N LEU A 57 11.38 6.68 4.17
CA LEU A 57 10.38 5.60 4.09
C LEU A 57 9.95 5.02 5.44
N ASN A 58 10.61 5.39 6.54
CA ASN A 58 10.26 4.96 7.90
C ASN A 58 9.51 6.05 8.67
N GLY A 59 9.22 7.20 8.06
CA GLY A 59 8.55 8.32 8.71
C GLY A 59 9.49 9.23 9.48
N HIS A 60 10.82 9.09 9.36
CA HIS A 60 11.76 10.00 10.02
C HIS A 60 11.91 11.29 9.23
N GLN A 61 11.71 12.43 9.89
CA GLN A 61 12.00 13.73 9.30
C GLN A 61 13.50 13.88 9.05
N LEU A 62 13.88 14.05 7.79
CA LEU A 62 15.25 14.32 7.34
C LEU A 62 15.55 15.82 7.29
N GLY A 63 14.53 16.64 7.02
CA GLY A 63 14.67 18.09 6.93
C GLY A 63 13.34 18.82 7.00
N LYS A 64 13.40 20.07 7.45
CA LYS A 64 12.30 21.03 7.49
C LYS A 64 12.83 22.40 7.09
N THR A 65 12.09 23.13 6.25
CA THR A 65 12.42 24.50 5.88
C THR A 65 11.12 25.27 5.71
N CYS A 66 11.02 26.46 6.30
CA CYS A 66 9.78 27.24 6.28
C CYS A 66 9.99 28.59 5.59
N GLY A 67 8.98 29.00 4.84
CA GLY A 67 8.85 30.35 4.30
C GLY A 67 8.02 31.24 5.21
N THR A 68 7.52 32.35 4.66
CA THR A 68 6.62 33.25 5.40
C THR A 68 5.14 33.06 5.07
N TRP A 69 4.84 32.24 4.05
CA TRP A 69 3.49 31.89 3.61
C TRP A 69 3.41 30.41 3.22
N ASP A 70 2.26 29.95 2.75
CA ASP A 70 1.96 28.55 2.44
C ASP A 70 2.95 27.96 1.42
N MET A 71 3.32 26.69 1.60
CA MET A 71 4.03 25.92 0.57
C MET A 71 3.01 25.21 -0.29
N ASP A 72 3.05 25.50 -1.59
CA ASP A 72 1.95 25.20 -2.50
C ASP A 72 2.26 23.94 -3.33
N GLY A 73 3.22 24.03 -4.25
CA GLY A 73 3.67 22.91 -5.08
C GLY A 73 4.97 22.25 -4.63
N ALA A 74 5.11 20.95 -4.93
CA ALA A 74 6.31 20.16 -4.68
C ALA A 74 6.81 19.45 -5.95
N GLY A 75 8.08 19.65 -6.28
CA GLY A 75 8.75 18.99 -7.41
C GLY A 75 9.96 18.17 -6.96
N TYR A 76 10.27 17.10 -7.68
CA TYR A 76 11.51 16.34 -7.48
C TYR A 76 12.23 16.07 -8.78
N PHE A 77 13.55 16.27 -8.78
CA PHE A 77 14.40 15.82 -9.88
C PHE A 77 15.84 15.60 -9.42
N ASN A 78 16.42 14.45 -9.80
CA ASN A 78 17.84 14.10 -9.63
C ASN A 78 18.46 14.46 -8.26
N GLY A 79 17.85 13.99 -7.18
CA GLY A 79 18.37 14.18 -5.83
C GLY A 79 17.99 15.52 -5.18
N LEU A 80 17.16 16.32 -5.84
CA LEU A 80 16.72 17.61 -5.35
C LEU A 80 15.19 17.67 -5.28
N PHE A 81 14.69 18.16 -4.15
CA PHE A 81 13.32 18.62 -3.99
C PHE A 81 13.24 20.13 -4.19
N GLY A 82 12.15 20.59 -4.79
CA GLY A 82 11.84 22.00 -4.96
C GLY A 82 10.43 22.27 -4.45
N PHE A 83 10.26 23.36 -3.73
CA PHE A 83 8.99 23.78 -3.16
C PHE A 83 8.75 25.23 -3.52
N VAL A 84 7.60 25.56 -4.09
CA VAL A 84 7.18 26.96 -4.24
C VAL A 84 6.42 27.40 -3.00
N ASN A 85 6.56 28.67 -2.67
CA ASN A 85 5.95 29.28 -1.50
C ASN A 85 5.31 30.60 -1.91
N LEU A 86 4.14 30.89 -1.37
CA LEU A 86 3.40 32.15 -1.63
C LEU A 86 4.17 33.40 -1.14
N ASP A 87 5.32 33.24 -0.49
CA ASP A 87 6.30 34.29 -0.22
C ASP A 87 7.16 34.71 -1.43
N ASN A 88 6.87 34.17 -2.62
CA ASN A 88 7.52 34.48 -3.90
C ASN A 88 8.91 33.85 -4.07
N TYR A 89 9.18 32.76 -3.34
CA TYR A 89 10.43 32.02 -3.45
C TYR A 89 10.22 30.54 -3.75
N VAL A 90 11.25 29.96 -4.37
CA VAL A 90 11.46 28.53 -4.45
C VAL A 90 12.51 28.10 -3.44
N TYR A 91 12.20 27.06 -2.68
CA TYR A 91 13.07 26.41 -1.71
C TYR A 91 13.57 25.10 -2.30
N LEU A 92 14.88 24.95 -2.38
CA LEU A 92 15.54 23.76 -2.90
C LEU A 92 16.17 22.99 -1.74
N ILE A 93 15.81 21.71 -1.59
CA ILE A 93 16.23 20.84 -0.50
C ILE A 93 16.82 19.56 -1.09
N ASN A 94 17.99 19.16 -0.63
CA ASN A 94 18.60 17.91 -1.07
C ASN A 94 17.80 16.70 -0.58
N ASN A 95 17.96 15.56 -1.26
CA ASN A 95 17.24 14.33 -0.93
C ASN A 95 17.46 13.85 0.52
N ASN A 96 18.57 14.24 1.17
CA ASN A 96 18.84 13.94 2.58
C ASN A 96 18.22 14.94 3.56
N GLY A 97 17.34 15.84 3.09
CA GLY A 97 16.69 16.88 3.90
C GLY A 97 17.54 18.13 4.14
N THR A 98 18.80 18.17 3.70
CA THR A 98 19.64 19.37 3.86
C THR A 98 19.18 20.48 2.93
N PHE A 99 18.77 21.62 3.49
CA PHE A 99 18.47 22.83 2.74
C PHE A 99 19.64 23.22 1.84
N TRP A 100 19.36 23.49 0.57
CA TRP A 100 20.38 23.89 -0.40
C TRP A 100 20.32 25.38 -0.72
N LYS A 101 19.16 25.88 -1.16
CA LYS A 101 19.05 27.22 -1.71
C LYS A 101 17.61 27.77 -1.65
N LYS A 102 17.49 29.09 -1.49
CA LYS A 102 16.25 29.86 -1.65
C LYS A 102 16.42 30.80 -2.86
N ILE A 103 15.46 30.81 -3.77
CA ILE A 103 15.53 31.56 -5.04
C ILE A 103 14.26 32.41 -5.18
N TYR A 104 14.41 33.72 -5.35
CA TYR A 104 13.28 34.61 -5.61
C TYR A 104 12.76 34.38 -7.03
N VAL A 105 11.47 34.08 -7.16
CA VAL A 105 10.81 33.83 -8.46
C VAL A 105 9.84 34.95 -8.86
N GLY A 106 9.35 35.72 -7.89
CA GLY A 106 8.41 36.82 -8.12
C GLY A 106 6.96 36.47 -7.80
N ASP A 107 6.12 37.50 -7.76
CA ASP A 107 4.73 37.45 -7.25
C ASP A 107 3.73 36.75 -8.18
N TYR A 108 4.20 36.16 -9.28
CA TYR A 108 3.38 35.54 -10.31
C TYR A 108 3.89 34.14 -10.71
N HIS A 109 4.66 33.50 -9.83
CA HIS A 109 5.35 32.22 -10.10
C HIS A 109 5.39 31.30 -8.87
N HIS A 110 4.45 31.42 -7.93
CA HIS A 110 4.58 30.86 -6.57
C HIS A 110 3.63 29.70 -6.23
N THR A 111 2.92 29.13 -7.20
CA THR A 111 1.85 28.13 -6.94
C THR A 111 2.24 26.74 -7.41
N ALA A 112 2.80 26.65 -8.63
CA ALA A 112 3.17 25.37 -9.23
C ALA A 112 4.67 25.28 -9.53
N ILE A 113 5.27 24.09 -9.38
CA ILE A 113 6.69 23.85 -9.68
C ILE A 113 6.95 22.51 -10.35
N ALA A 114 7.83 22.50 -11.34
CA ALA A 114 8.43 21.27 -11.87
C ALA A 114 9.94 21.41 -12.01
N LEU A 115 10.68 20.47 -11.39
CA LEU A 115 12.14 20.46 -11.45
C LEU A 115 12.70 19.82 -12.73
N LEU A 116 13.87 20.30 -13.14
CA LEU A 116 14.63 19.87 -14.31
C LEU A 116 16.10 19.62 -13.94
N ASN A 117 16.85 18.94 -14.81
CA ASN A 117 18.30 18.72 -14.66
C ASN A 117 19.10 19.99 -14.34
N ASN A 118 18.72 21.13 -14.91
CA ASN A 118 19.49 22.37 -14.88
C ASN A 118 18.69 23.58 -14.39
N GLY A 119 17.56 23.36 -13.74
CA GLY A 119 16.65 24.44 -13.39
C GLY A 119 15.29 23.93 -12.97
N PHE A 120 14.30 24.79 -13.11
CA PHE A 120 12.91 24.47 -12.81
C PHE A 120 11.98 25.39 -13.60
N VAL A 121 10.73 24.97 -13.69
CA VAL A 121 9.61 25.82 -14.09
C VAL A 121 8.83 26.16 -12.84
N ALA A 122 8.46 27.43 -12.69
CA ALA A 122 7.55 27.88 -11.65
C ALA A 122 6.43 28.68 -12.31
N CYS A 123 5.20 28.47 -11.86
CA CYS A 123 4.02 29.09 -12.45
C CYS A 123 3.08 29.66 -11.38
N ASP A 124 2.27 30.62 -11.83
CA ASP A 124 0.97 31.08 -11.30
C ASP A 124 0.25 31.73 -12.51
N SER A 125 0.06 33.06 -12.55
CA SER A 125 -0.49 33.80 -13.68
C SER A 125 0.50 33.99 -14.83
N TYR A 126 1.78 33.76 -14.52
CA TYR A 126 2.87 33.58 -15.47
C TYR A 126 3.51 32.22 -15.26
N CYS A 127 4.06 31.65 -16.31
CA CYS A 127 5.03 30.56 -16.19
C CYS A 127 6.40 31.08 -16.56
N ALA A 128 7.42 30.70 -15.80
CA ALA A 128 8.80 31.01 -16.12
C ALA A 128 9.70 29.81 -15.91
N ARG A 129 10.74 29.69 -16.73
CA ARG A 129 11.83 28.74 -16.51
C ARG A 129 13.02 29.47 -15.91
N PHE A 130 13.53 28.94 -14.82
CA PHE A 130 14.70 29.43 -14.14
C PHE A 130 15.82 28.39 -14.24
N ASN A 131 17.07 28.84 -14.24
CA ASN A 131 18.18 27.96 -13.88
C ASN A 131 18.34 27.88 -12.35
N LEU A 132 19.21 27.00 -11.87
CA LEU A 132 19.45 26.84 -10.42
C LEU A 132 20.20 28.04 -9.79
N ASN A 133 20.62 29.01 -10.59
CA ASN A 133 21.14 30.29 -10.10
C ASN A 133 20.03 31.32 -9.83
N GLY A 134 18.81 31.07 -10.31
CA GLY A 134 17.69 32.00 -10.25
C GLY A 134 17.61 32.93 -11.47
N GLU A 135 18.43 32.71 -12.49
CA GLU A 135 18.31 33.47 -13.74
C GLU A 135 17.10 32.97 -14.52
N LYS A 136 16.21 33.90 -14.86
CA LYS A 136 15.02 33.66 -15.65
C LYS A 136 15.40 33.48 -17.12
N LEU A 137 15.12 32.31 -17.69
CA LEU A 137 15.44 31.95 -19.08
C LEU A 137 14.33 32.38 -20.05
N TRP A 138 13.08 32.27 -19.62
CA TRP A 138 11.90 32.84 -20.28
C TRP A 138 10.80 33.07 -19.26
N ASP A 139 9.84 33.92 -19.63
CA ASP A 139 8.69 34.31 -18.82
C ASP A 139 7.50 34.50 -19.76
N THR A 140 6.39 33.80 -19.52
CA THR A 140 5.21 33.83 -20.38
C THR A 140 3.97 34.03 -19.55
N TYR A 141 3.20 35.06 -19.90
CA TYR A 141 1.87 35.25 -19.35
C TYR A 141 0.95 34.13 -19.85
N VAL A 142 0.38 33.38 -18.92
CA VAL A 142 -0.49 32.23 -19.21
C VAL A 142 -1.97 32.55 -18.99
N GLY A 143 -2.27 33.76 -18.50
CA GLY A 143 -3.63 34.30 -18.37
C GLY A 143 -4.05 34.45 -16.91
N ALA A 144 -4.13 33.33 -16.21
CA ALA A 144 -4.61 33.26 -14.83
C ALA A 144 -3.89 32.15 -14.06
N TYR A 145 -4.32 31.92 -12.81
CA TYR A 145 -3.72 31.00 -11.84
C TYR A 145 -3.51 29.58 -12.39
N VAL A 146 -2.26 29.12 -12.35
CA VAL A 146 -1.86 27.74 -12.64
C VAL A 146 -1.64 27.02 -11.32
N GLU A 147 -2.46 26.03 -11.03
CA GLU A 147 -2.41 25.27 -9.78
C GLU A 147 -1.26 24.26 -9.77
N ASP A 148 -1.01 23.63 -10.93
CA ASP A 148 -0.05 22.54 -11.01
C ASP A 148 0.59 22.44 -12.40
N VAL A 149 1.81 21.90 -12.45
CA VAL A 149 2.56 21.67 -13.67
C VAL A 149 3.25 20.31 -13.70
N ALA A 150 3.13 19.64 -14.86
CA ALA A 150 3.87 18.41 -15.15
C ALA A 150 4.73 18.57 -16.41
N ILE A 151 5.88 17.90 -16.47
CA ILE A 151 6.80 18.01 -17.62
C ILE A 151 7.02 16.64 -18.29
N ARG A 152 6.84 16.60 -19.62
CA ARG A 152 7.15 15.41 -20.43
C ARG A 152 7.60 15.80 -21.84
N LYS A 153 8.64 15.13 -22.34
CA LYS A 153 9.16 15.25 -23.72
C LYS A 153 9.39 16.71 -24.19
N GLY A 154 9.81 17.59 -23.27
CA GLY A 154 10.08 19.00 -23.59
C GLY A 154 8.85 19.91 -23.62
N TYR A 155 7.73 19.47 -23.03
CA TYR A 155 6.53 20.26 -22.87
C TYR A 155 6.10 20.29 -21.41
N ILE A 156 5.52 21.42 -21.02
CA ILE A 156 4.87 21.62 -19.72
C ILE A 156 3.37 21.51 -19.96
N TYR A 157 2.71 20.76 -19.09
CA TYR A 157 1.26 20.66 -19.00
C TYR A 157 0.87 21.46 -17.77
N ALA A 158 0.16 22.57 -17.95
CA ALA A 158 -0.21 23.48 -16.89
C ALA A 158 -1.72 23.44 -16.65
N ALA A 159 -2.15 23.05 -15.44
CA ALA A 159 -3.53 23.13 -14.99
C ALA A 159 -3.86 24.59 -14.66
N ASN A 160 -4.32 25.34 -15.66
CA ASN A 160 -4.71 26.73 -15.49
C ASN A 160 -6.17 26.83 -15.01
N SER A 161 -6.35 26.70 -13.70
CA SER A 161 -7.63 26.81 -12.99
C SER A 161 -8.34 28.11 -13.30
N GLY A 162 -7.63 29.24 -13.24
CA GLY A 162 -8.22 30.56 -13.44
C GLY A 162 -8.80 30.79 -14.84
N SER A 163 -8.28 30.11 -15.86
CA SER A 163 -8.79 30.17 -17.24
C SER A 163 -9.62 28.94 -17.67
N GLN A 164 -9.80 27.96 -16.78
CA GLN A 164 -10.47 26.68 -17.05
C GLN A 164 -9.86 25.91 -18.22
N LYS A 165 -8.52 25.90 -18.31
CA LYS A 165 -7.79 25.26 -19.41
C LYS A 165 -6.61 24.44 -18.92
N LEU A 166 -6.36 23.31 -19.57
CA LEU A 166 -5.03 22.73 -19.62
C LEU A 166 -4.28 23.44 -20.74
N GLN A 167 -3.13 24.02 -20.43
CA GLN A 167 -2.24 24.63 -21.41
C GLN A 167 -1.02 23.75 -21.63
N VAL A 168 -0.65 23.54 -22.89
CA VAL A 168 0.59 22.86 -23.28
C VAL A 168 1.59 23.93 -23.69
N ILE A 169 2.72 23.99 -23.01
CA ILE A 169 3.75 25.02 -23.19
C ILE A 169 5.03 24.35 -23.67
N ASP A 170 5.64 24.87 -24.73
CA ASP A 170 6.96 24.44 -25.18
C ASP A 170 8.04 24.86 -24.18
N LEU A 171 8.74 23.89 -23.57
CA LEU A 171 9.68 24.14 -22.47
C LEU A 171 10.89 25.00 -22.86
N ASN A 172 11.23 25.03 -24.15
CA ASN A 172 12.41 25.76 -24.64
C ASN A 172 12.08 27.22 -24.93
N THR A 173 10.87 27.49 -25.44
CA THR A 173 10.46 28.83 -25.88
C THR A 173 9.49 29.53 -24.95
N GLY A 174 8.88 28.81 -24.00
CA GLY A 174 7.81 29.31 -23.13
C GLY A 174 6.47 29.50 -23.84
N LYS A 175 6.36 29.20 -25.14
CA LYS A 175 5.15 29.45 -25.92
C LYS A 175 4.06 28.42 -25.62
N VAL A 176 2.84 28.89 -25.37
CA VAL A 176 1.63 28.04 -25.37
C VAL A 176 1.41 27.52 -26.79
N VAL A 177 1.44 26.20 -26.98
CA VAL A 177 1.30 25.53 -28.28
C VAL A 177 -0.04 24.80 -28.46
N SER A 178 -0.75 24.54 -27.37
CA SER A 178 -2.08 23.92 -27.37
C SER A 178 -2.84 24.28 -26.10
N GLU A 179 -4.17 24.30 -26.18
CA GLU A 179 -5.06 24.53 -25.05
C GLU A 179 -6.25 23.58 -25.11
N ILE A 180 -6.66 23.03 -23.97
CA ILE A 180 -7.85 22.20 -23.83
C ILE A 180 -8.73 22.83 -22.76
N LYS A 181 -9.97 23.17 -23.12
CA LYS A 181 -10.93 23.79 -22.20
C LYS A 181 -11.74 22.74 -21.45
N TYR A 182 -11.99 22.99 -20.17
CA TYR A 182 -12.83 22.16 -19.32
C TYR A 182 -14.12 22.89 -18.90
N GLU A 183 -15.08 22.12 -18.39
CA GLU A 183 -16.30 22.66 -17.78
C GLU A 183 -16.06 23.17 -16.35
N ARG A 184 -15.10 22.57 -15.65
CA ARG A 184 -14.63 22.96 -14.31
C ARG A 184 -13.17 23.35 -14.35
N ARG A 185 -12.70 24.00 -13.29
CA ARG A 185 -11.31 24.47 -13.20
C ARG A 185 -10.38 23.25 -13.05
N PRO A 186 -9.33 23.12 -13.89
CA PRO A 186 -8.34 22.09 -13.68
C PRO A 186 -7.46 22.45 -12.47
N GLY A 187 -7.44 21.56 -11.47
CA GLY A 187 -6.72 21.74 -10.20
C GLY A 187 -5.36 21.06 -10.15
N SER A 188 -5.15 19.98 -10.91
CA SER A 188 -3.87 19.26 -10.86
C SER A 188 -3.62 18.39 -12.11
N VAL A 189 -2.34 18.10 -12.36
CA VAL A 189 -1.87 17.28 -13.48
C VAL A 189 -0.78 16.30 -13.05
N SER A 190 -0.75 15.13 -13.68
CA SER A 190 0.35 14.18 -13.52
C SER A 190 0.65 13.48 -14.82
N VAL A 191 1.92 13.12 -15.03
CA VAL A 191 2.38 12.46 -16.25
C VAL A 191 3.11 11.17 -15.94
N CYS A 192 2.82 10.12 -16.70
CA CYS A 192 3.55 8.87 -16.62
C CYS A 192 3.62 8.23 -18.00
N ASN A 193 4.84 8.03 -18.50
CA ASN A 193 5.08 7.66 -19.89
C ASN A 193 4.33 8.58 -20.86
N ASP A 194 3.47 8.01 -21.70
CA ASP A 194 2.72 8.74 -22.71
C ASP A 194 1.27 8.98 -22.25
N TYR A 195 1.03 8.95 -20.94
CA TYR A 195 -0.25 9.29 -20.32
C TYR A 195 -0.16 10.56 -19.50
N LEU A 196 -1.26 11.32 -19.53
CA LEU A 196 -1.49 12.51 -18.71
C LEU A 196 -2.82 12.33 -17.98
N ALA A 197 -2.80 12.49 -16.67
CA ALA A 197 -3.97 12.59 -15.81
C ALA A 197 -4.20 14.07 -15.48
N VAL A 198 -5.45 14.54 -15.58
CA VAL A 198 -5.84 15.90 -15.23
C VAL A 198 -7.07 15.84 -14.34
N ILE A 199 -7.03 16.52 -13.19
CA ILE A 199 -8.19 16.70 -12.33
C ILE A 199 -8.86 18.03 -12.70
N ALA A 200 -10.12 17.97 -13.12
CA ALA A 200 -10.96 19.13 -13.40
C ALA A 200 -12.41 18.83 -13.00
N GLY A 201 -12.63 18.63 -11.68
CA GLY A 201 -13.86 18.09 -11.08
C GLY A 201 -14.04 16.58 -11.25
N GLU A 202 -13.64 16.06 -12.41
CA GLU A 202 -13.48 14.64 -12.73
C GLU A 202 -12.02 14.37 -13.11
N LEU A 203 -11.63 13.10 -13.17
CA LEU A 203 -10.34 12.65 -13.67
C LEU A 203 -10.44 12.47 -15.19
N TYR A 204 -9.67 13.26 -15.93
CA TYR A 204 -9.50 13.15 -17.36
C TYR A 204 -8.18 12.45 -17.67
N PHE A 205 -8.24 11.46 -18.57
CA PHE A 205 -7.09 10.65 -18.93
C PHE A 205 -6.76 10.80 -20.40
N TYR A 206 -5.55 11.24 -20.72
CA TYR A 206 -5.11 11.57 -22.08
C TYR A 206 -3.93 10.71 -22.54
N ASP A 207 -3.92 10.37 -23.83
CA ASP A 207 -2.72 9.97 -24.57
C ASP A 207 -1.95 11.22 -25.00
N ILE A 208 -0.69 11.32 -24.59
CA ILE A 208 0.27 12.38 -24.93
C ILE A 208 1.50 11.83 -25.69
N SER A 209 1.32 10.76 -26.46
CA SER A 209 2.32 10.23 -27.39
C SER A 209 2.83 11.32 -28.34
N ASP A 210 1.91 12.16 -28.85
CA ASP A 210 2.18 13.49 -29.38
C ASP A 210 1.94 14.54 -28.28
N PRO A 211 2.99 15.11 -27.68
CA PRO A 211 2.84 16.02 -26.55
C PRO A 211 2.15 17.34 -26.91
N ARG A 212 2.08 17.72 -28.19
CA ARG A 212 1.39 18.94 -28.63
C ARG A 212 -0.10 18.76 -28.81
N ASN A 213 -0.57 17.52 -28.89
CA ASN A 213 -1.95 17.20 -29.19
C ASN A 213 -2.47 16.10 -28.27
N PRO A 214 -2.67 16.38 -26.96
CA PRO A 214 -3.23 15.41 -26.03
C PRO A 214 -4.59 14.91 -26.52
N LYS A 215 -4.78 13.59 -26.52
CA LYS A 215 -6.04 12.96 -26.95
C LYS A 215 -6.74 12.32 -25.77
N LEU A 216 -7.96 12.76 -25.48
CA LEU A 216 -8.76 12.18 -24.40
C LEU A 216 -9.03 10.70 -24.69
N ILE A 217 -8.66 9.83 -23.76
CA ILE A 217 -8.97 8.40 -23.79
C ILE A 217 -10.30 8.15 -23.06
N TRP A 218 -10.40 8.62 -21.82
CA TRP A 218 -11.59 8.50 -20.99
C TRP A 218 -11.65 9.61 -19.94
N LYS A 219 -12.82 9.77 -19.31
CA LYS A 219 -13.03 10.58 -18.11
C LYS A 219 -13.80 9.77 -17.07
N SER A 220 -13.49 9.96 -15.80
CA SER A 220 -14.26 9.36 -14.71
C SER A 220 -15.67 9.93 -14.65
N THR A 221 -16.52 9.27 -13.86
CA THR A 221 -17.82 9.78 -13.45
C THR A 221 -17.99 9.60 -11.95
N GLY A 222 -18.53 10.62 -11.27
CA GLY A 222 -18.86 10.54 -9.85
C GLY A 222 -17.65 10.72 -8.94
N LEU A 223 -16.55 11.25 -9.47
CA LEU A 223 -15.60 11.96 -8.63
C LEU A 223 -16.22 13.31 -8.25
N ASN A 224 -16.02 13.72 -7.01
CA ASN A 224 -16.42 15.04 -6.54
C ASN A 224 -15.17 15.74 -6.00
N VAL A 225 -14.19 15.89 -6.89
CA VAL A 225 -12.95 16.60 -6.58
C VAL A 225 -13.24 18.08 -6.73
N ASP A 226 -12.80 18.89 -5.78
CA ASP A 226 -12.98 20.34 -5.89
C ASP A 226 -12.11 20.91 -7.02
N ASP A 227 -12.32 22.18 -7.33
CA ASP A 227 -11.53 22.99 -8.25
C ASP A 227 -10.11 23.27 -7.71
N ASN A 228 -9.76 22.76 -6.52
CA ASN A 228 -8.49 22.93 -5.81
C ASN A 228 -7.50 21.76 -6.04
N GLU A 229 -6.28 21.95 -5.53
CA GLU A 229 -5.10 21.11 -5.67
C GLU A 229 -5.31 19.68 -5.10
N HIS A 230 -5.59 18.74 -6.01
CA HIS A 230 -5.67 17.31 -5.69
C HIS A 230 -4.75 16.52 -6.61
N SER A 231 -3.51 16.26 -6.18
CA SER A 231 -2.47 15.62 -7.00
C SER A 231 -2.84 14.18 -7.39
N PRO A 232 -3.19 13.88 -8.68
CA PRO A 232 -3.34 12.51 -9.12
C PRO A 232 -1.95 11.88 -9.18
N ALA A 233 -1.82 10.64 -8.72
CA ALA A 233 -0.53 9.95 -8.68
C ALA A 233 -0.56 8.68 -9.53
N PHE A 234 0.26 8.65 -10.57
CA PHE A 234 0.48 7.42 -11.33
C PHE A 234 1.26 6.38 -10.53
N SER A 235 0.86 5.12 -10.66
CA SER A 235 1.71 4.01 -10.22
C SER A 235 3.02 3.98 -11.02
N PRO A 236 4.13 3.47 -10.46
CA PRO A 236 5.44 3.43 -11.16
C PRO A 236 5.46 2.72 -12.51
N ASN A 237 4.52 1.80 -12.78
CA ASN A 237 4.38 1.13 -14.08
C ASN A 237 3.40 1.84 -15.03
N CYS A 238 2.88 3.01 -14.64
CA CYS A 238 1.85 3.78 -15.34
C CYS A 238 0.59 2.96 -15.68
N LYS A 239 0.27 1.92 -14.90
CA LYS A 239 -0.93 1.08 -15.11
C LYS A 239 -2.13 1.54 -14.28
N TYR A 240 -1.89 2.34 -13.26
CA TYR A 240 -2.90 2.84 -12.36
C TYR A 240 -2.69 4.32 -12.08
N VAL A 241 -3.76 4.99 -11.68
CA VAL A 241 -3.75 6.36 -11.20
C VAL A 241 -4.57 6.43 -9.91
N ALA A 242 -3.95 6.93 -8.85
CA ALA A 242 -4.60 7.17 -7.57
C ALA A 242 -5.04 8.64 -7.49
N VAL A 243 -6.20 8.89 -6.90
CA VAL A 243 -6.82 10.22 -6.77
C VAL A 243 -7.37 10.39 -5.35
N ALA A 244 -7.14 11.59 -4.79
CA ALA A 244 -7.84 12.07 -3.61
C ALA A 244 -9.24 12.59 -4.00
N ASP A 245 -10.28 11.79 -3.78
CA ASP A 245 -11.65 12.18 -4.06
C ASP A 245 -12.27 12.86 -2.83
N ASN A 246 -12.03 14.16 -2.70
CA ASN A 246 -12.52 14.96 -1.61
C ASN A 246 -13.01 16.33 -2.10
N TYR A 247 -14.05 16.84 -1.46
CA TYR A 247 -14.58 18.18 -1.69
C TYR A 247 -14.45 18.97 -0.39
N TRP A 248 -13.47 19.87 -0.31
CA TRP A 248 -13.06 20.47 0.95
C TRP A 248 -13.96 21.64 1.38
N PHE A 249 -14.56 22.38 0.44
CA PHE A 249 -15.33 23.59 0.76
C PHE A 249 -16.60 23.31 1.58
N ILE A 250 -17.11 22.08 1.55
CA ILE A 250 -18.25 21.65 2.35
C ILE A 250 -17.93 20.29 2.96
N THR A 251 -17.53 20.30 4.24
CA THR A 251 -17.07 19.13 5.04
C THR A 251 -18.08 17.97 5.16
N SER A 252 -19.25 18.07 4.53
CA SER A 252 -20.31 17.07 4.53
C SER A 252 -20.71 16.52 3.15
N ILE A 253 -20.08 16.96 2.05
CA ILE A 253 -20.50 16.59 0.67
C ILE A 253 -19.40 15.88 -0.15
N GLY A 254 -18.14 15.89 0.29
CA GLY A 254 -17.06 15.14 -0.36
C GLY A 254 -17.17 13.63 -0.13
N ASN A 255 -16.70 12.83 -1.09
CA ASN A 255 -16.63 11.37 -0.92
C ASN A 255 -15.60 10.99 0.16
N SER A 256 -14.53 11.79 0.31
CA SER A 256 -13.45 11.54 1.27
C SER A 256 -12.85 10.15 1.05
N GLU A 257 -12.55 9.82 -0.20
CA GLU A 257 -12.03 8.50 -0.59
C GLU A 257 -10.70 8.63 -1.34
N LEU A 258 -9.80 7.69 -1.08
CA LEU A 258 -8.73 7.37 -2.02
C LEU A 258 -9.28 6.41 -3.07
N LYS A 259 -9.33 6.85 -4.33
CA LYS A 259 -9.75 6.00 -5.46
C LYS A 259 -8.55 5.66 -6.34
N ILE A 260 -8.50 4.43 -6.82
CA ILE A 260 -7.49 4.00 -7.79
C ILE A 260 -8.20 3.47 -9.04
N PHE A 261 -7.83 4.03 -10.18
CA PHE A 261 -8.30 3.61 -11.49
C PHE A 261 -7.18 2.89 -12.24
N ASP A 262 -7.52 1.95 -13.10
CA ASP A 262 -6.59 1.45 -14.11
C ASP A 262 -6.52 2.39 -15.33
N VAL A 263 -5.60 2.13 -16.26
CA VAL A 263 -5.48 2.91 -17.51
C VAL A 263 -6.66 2.79 -18.47
N ASN A 264 -7.58 1.84 -18.25
CA ASN A 264 -8.80 1.71 -19.04
C ASN A 264 -9.96 2.54 -18.45
N GLY A 265 -9.78 3.10 -17.26
CA GLY A 265 -10.79 3.89 -16.55
C GLY A 265 -11.62 3.08 -15.55
N ASP A 266 -11.27 1.81 -15.32
CA ASP A 266 -11.99 0.97 -14.37
C ASP A 266 -11.56 1.32 -12.93
N LEU A 267 -12.53 1.56 -12.05
CA LEU A 267 -12.27 1.73 -10.61
C LEU A 267 -11.88 0.39 -10.02
N ILE A 268 -10.61 0.24 -9.63
CA ILE A 268 -10.08 -1.01 -9.09
C ILE A 268 -10.03 -1.05 -7.56
N TYR A 269 -10.05 0.12 -6.91
CA TYR A 269 -9.96 0.23 -5.46
C TYR A 269 -10.56 1.55 -4.98
N SER A 270 -11.26 1.51 -3.84
CA SER A 270 -11.64 2.71 -3.09
C SER A 270 -11.46 2.46 -1.59
N LYS A 271 -11.05 3.51 -0.86
CA LYS A 271 -10.96 3.50 0.61
C LYS A 271 -11.38 4.86 1.16
N TYR A 272 -12.33 4.85 2.07
CA TYR A 272 -12.72 6.04 2.84
C TYR A 272 -11.55 6.51 3.73
N LEU A 273 -11.08 7.73 3.49
CA LEU A 273 -10.00 8.45 4.16
C LEU A 273 -10.46 9.90 4.37
N PRO A 274 -11.11 10.22 5.51
CA PRO A 274 -11.72 11.52 5.74
C PRO A 274 -10.69 12.65 5.70
N GLY A 275 -10.97 13.66 4.88
CA GLY A 275 -10.10 14.83 4.75
C GLY A 275 -8.84 14.61 3.92
N ILE A 276 -8.79 13.56 3.09
CA ILE A 276 -7.72 13.37 2.11
C ILE A 276 -7.60 14.59 1.16
N THR A 277 -6.38 15.06 0.90
CA THR A 277 -6.12 16.20 0.01
C THR A 277 -5.22 15.80 -1.15
N SER A 278 -4.12 15.10 -0.87
CA SER A 278 -3.10 14.80 -1.87
C SER A 278 -2.65 13.35 -1.82
N VAL A 279 -2.13 12.86 -2.94
CA VAL A 279 -1.63 11.50 -3.09
C VAL A 279 -0.29 11.54 -3.82
N ALA A 280 0.67 10.74 -3.35
CA ALA A 280 1.90 10.45 -4.08
C ALA A 280 2.12 8.93 -4.12
N TRP A 281 2.68 8.40 -5.21
CA TRP A 281 2.90 6.96 -5.37
C TRP A 281 4.36 6.69 -5.75
N TRP A 282 5.03 5.84 -4.98
CA TRP A 282 6.38 5.36 -5.31
C TRP A 282 6.52 3.87 -5.01
N ASN A 283 7.10 3.13 -5.95
CA ASN A 283 7.21 1.67 -5.86
C ASN A 283 5.87 1.00 -5.46
N ASP A 284 5.86 0.24 -4.38
CA ASP A 284 4.71 -0.42 -3.77
C ASP A 284 4.11 0.37 -2.60
N VAL A 285 4.38 1.68 -2.49
CA VAL A 285 3.82 2.54 -1.44
C VAL A 285 3.10 3.75 -2.00
N ILE A 286 2.06 4.17 -1.28
CA ILE A 286 1.28 5.38 -1.53
C ILE A 286 1.34 6.25 -0.27
N ALA A 287 1.72 7.50 -0.43
CA ALA A 287 1.57 8.52 0.60
C ALA A 287 0.23 9.24 0.40
N VAL A 288 -0.46 9.51 1.50
CA VAL A 288 -1.74 10.22 1.54
C VAL A 288 -1.60 11.42 2.48
N GLY A 289 -1.85 12.62 1.97
CA GLY A 289 -1.88 13.87 2.71
C GLY A 289 -3.31 14.23 3.11
N TYR A 290 -3.45 14.94 4.24
CA TYR A 290 -4.74 15.29 4.82
C TYR A 290 -4.88 16.79 5.09
N LEU A 291 -6.12 17.27 5.17
CA LEU A 291 -6.49 18.63 5.61
C LEU A 291 -5.98 18.97 7.01
N SER A 292 -5.69 17.97 7.84
CA SER A 292 -5.20 18.17 9.20
C SER A 292 -3.68 18.31 9.30
N GLY A 293 -2.95 18.26 8.18
CA GLY A 293 -1.48 18.20 8.15
C GLY A 293 -0.89 16.82 8.41
N LYS A 294 -1.75 15.83 8.64
CA LYS A 294 -1.32 14.44 8.74
C LYS A 294 -0.85 13.93 7.38
N VAL A 295 0.15 13.06 7.39
CA VAL A 295 0.54 12.23 6.25
C VAL A 295 0.56 10.77 6.69
N GLU A 296 -0.01 9.88 5.88
CA GLU A 296 0.06 8.44 6.09
C GLU A 296 0.74 7.75 4.91
N LEU A 297 1.62 6.80 5.21
CA LEU A 297 2.23 5.94 4.19
C LEU A 297 1.58 4.56 4.23
N TYR A 298 1.08 4.11 3.09
CA TYR A 298 0.49 2.81 2.88
C TYR A 298 1.35 1.95 1.97
N ARG A 299 1.50 0.66 2.29
CA ARG A 299 1.96 -0.34 1.34
C ARG A 299 0.78 -0.90 0.56
N VAL A 300 0.93 -0.98 -0.75
CA VAL A 300 -0.03 -1.58 -1.66
C VAL A 300 0.24 -3.08 -1.79
N ILE A 301 -0.53 -3.90 -1.09
CA ILE A 301 -0.46 -5.35 -1.16
C ILE A 301 -1.01 -5.82 -2.51
N ASN A 302 -0.40 -6.88 -3.07
CA ASN A 302 -0.67 -7.43 -4.41
C ASN A 302 -0.28 -6.51 -5.59
N TYR A 303 0.37 -5.37 -5.34
CA TYR A 303 0.96 -4.58 -6.40
C TYR A 303 2.31 -5.17 -6.85
N THR A 304 2.42 -5.54 -8.12
CA THR A 304 3.69 -6.01 -8.71
C THR A 304 4.48 -4.82 -9.26
N SER A 305 5.43 -4.33 -8.48
CA SER A 305 6.31 -3.24 -8.92
C SER A 305 7.22 -3.69 -10.07
N PRO A 306 7.39 -2.87 -11.13
CA PRO A 306 8.36 -3.15 -12.18
C PRO A 306 9.82 -3.02 -11.70
N ILE A 307 10.08 -2.20 -10.67
CA ILE A 307 11.43 -1.85 -10.22
C ILE A 307 12.09 -3.00 -9.42
N ALA A 308 11.29 -3.86 -8.79
CA ALA A 308 11.80 -5.02 -8.05
C ALA A 308 12.70 -5.93 -8.91
N ARG A 309 12.56 -5.90 -10.25
CA ARG A 309 13.43 -6.65 -11.16
C ARG A 309 14.78 -5.98 -11.47
N TYR A 310 14.90 -4.65 -11.37
CA TYR A 310 16.11 -3.94 -11.81
C TYR A 310 17.22 -3.91 -10.75
N SER A 311 16.88 -3.81 -9.46
CA SER A 311 17.90 -3.82 -8.39
C SER A 311 18.64 -5.17 -8.25
N GLU A 312 18.09 -6.25 -8.81
CA GLU A 312 18.77 -7.55 -8.89
C GLU A 312 19.71 -7.65 -10.10
N ILE A 313 19.43 -6.93 -11.20
CA ILE A 313 20.19 -7.04 -12.46
C ILE A 313 21.37 -6.06 -12.50
N GLU A 314 21.25 -4.84 -11.95
CA GLU A 314 22.36 -3.86 -11.96
C GLU A 314 23.59 -4.27 -11.13
N LYS A 315 23.46 -5.27 -10.24
CA LYS A 315 24.62 -5.85 -9.53
C LYS A 315 25.39 -6.90 -10.33
N MET A 316 24.99 -7.21 -11.57
CA MET A 316 25.63 -8.27 -12.38
C MET A 316 26.62 -7.76 -13.44
N ASN A 317 26.76 -6.44 -13.65
CA ASN A 317 27.58 -5.89 -14.76
C ASN A 317 28.79 -5.01 -14.32
N GLY A 318 29.50 -5.41 -13.26
CA GLY A 318 30.79 -4.83 -12.90
C GLY A 318 31.83 -5.92 -12.62
N ALA A 319 32.80 -6.09 -13.53
CA ALA A 319 33.82 -7.12 -13.42
C ALA A 319 34.74 -6.89 -12.21
N GLY A 320 34.95 -7.95 -11.43
CA GLY A 320 36.09 -8.12 -10.52
C GLY A 320 35.79 -8.00 -9.02
N THR A 321 35.55 -9.15 -8.39
CA THR A 321 35.45 -9.39 -6.93
C THR A 321 34.05 -9.22 -6.32
N LEU A 322 33.38 -10.35 -6.13
CA LEU A 322 32.09 -10.49 -5.48
C LEU A 322 32.23 -10.29 -3.96
N VAL A 323 32.11 -9.06 -3.47
CA VAL A 323 31.91 -8.80 -2.03
C VAL A 323 30.41 -8.87 -1.73
N ILE A 324 29.96 -10.01 -1.19
CA ILE A 324 28.60 -10.16 -0.69
C ILE A 324 28.54 -9.55 0.71
N GLN A 325 28.07 -8.30 0.82
CA GLN A 325 27.63 -7.79 2.12
C GLN A 325 26.26 -8.38 2.44
N ILE A 326 26.27 -9.34 3.37
CA ILE A 326 25.06 -9.88 4.02
C ILE A 326 24.70 -8.95 5.17
N LYS A 327 23.52 -8.31 5.12
CA LYS A 327 22.96 -7.64 6.30
C LYS A 327 22.65 -8.69 7.37
N PRO A 328 23.07 -8.51 8.64
CA PRO A 328 22.68 -9.42 9.71
C PRO A 328 21.17 -9.29 9.99
N LEU A 329 20.44 -10.39 9.87
CA LEU A 329 19.08 -10.52 10.42
C LEU A 329 19.18 -10.94 11.89
N TYR A 330 19.56 -10.00 12.76
CA TYR A 330 19.49 -10.14 14.22
C TYR A 330 18.42 -9.22 14.79
N VAL A 331 17.16 -9.34 14.35
CA VAL A 331 16.04 -8.60 14.98
C VAL A 331 14.72 -9.38 14.87
N TYR A 332 14.66 -10.70 15.09
CA TYR A 332 13.34 -11.39 15.17
C TYR A 332 13.28 -12.58 16.15
N GLN A 333 14.31 -12.79 16.98
CA GLN A 333 14.28 -13.86 17.99
C GLN A 333 13.45 -13.50 19.24
N ASP A 334 13.17 -12.22 19.48
CA ASP A 334 12.69 -11.73 20.79
C ASP A 334 11.17 -11.46 20.87
N GLU A 335 10.43 -11.53 19.75
CA GLU A 335 8.98 -11.25 19.75
C GLU A 335 8.12 -12.50 20.00
N PHE A 336 8.64 -13.71 19.76
CA PHE A 336 7.90 -14.95 20.01
C PHE A 336 7.89 -15.41 21.48
N SER A 337 8.74 -14.82 22.33
CA SER A 337 8.81 -15.11 23.77
C SER A 337 7.71 -14.41 24.59
N LYS A 338 6.94 -13.49 23.99
CA LYS A 338 5.98 -12.61 24.70
C LYS A 338 4.51 -13.05 24.63
N VAL A 339 4.19 -14.21 24.06
CA VAL A 339 2.79 -14.72 24.05
C VAL A 339 2.46 -15.37 25.41
N PRO A 340 1.46 -14.87 26.16
CA PRO A 340 1.23 -15.32 27.53
C PRO A 340 0.80 -16.81 27.59
N ILE A 341 1.50 -17.55 28.44
CA ILE A 341 1.38 -19.00 28.70
C ILE A 341 -0.06 -19.45 29.03
N ILE A 342 -0.90 -18.51 29.51
CA ILE A 342 -2.28 -18.77 29.94
C ILE A 342 -3.22 -19.01 28.74
N GLY A 343 -3.00 -18.35 27.59
CA GLY A 343 -3.79 -18.61 26.36
C GLY A 343 -3.58 -20.01 25.80
N ARG A 344 -2.36 -20.55 25.95
CA ARG A 344 -1.97 -21.89 25.44
C ARG A 344 -2.62 -23.04 26.23
N LEU A 345 -2.83 -22.88 27.53
CA LEU A 345 -3.45 -23.89 28.39
C LEU A 345 -4.97 -23.98 28.20
N LEU A 346 -5.63 -22.86 27.88
CA LEU A 346 -7.07 -22.79 27.66
C LEU A 346 -7.51 -23.37 26.30
N VAL A 347 -6.73 -23.13 25.24
CA VAL A 347 -7.01 -23.70 23.90
C VAL A 347 -6.74 -25.21 23.90
N ALA A 348 -5.71 -25.67 24.62
CA ALA A 348 -5.42 -27.10 24.83
C ALA A 348 -6.55 -27.85 25.56
N GLY A 349 -7.23 -27.19 26.50
CA GLY A 349 -8.41 -27.72 27.17
C GLY A 349 -9.60 -27.93 26.23
N LEU A 350 -9.84 -26.98 25.32
CA LEU A 350 -10.97 -27.01 24.39
C LEU A 350 -10.86 -28.09 23.31
N VAL A 351 -9.67 -28.28 22.74
CA VAL A 351 -9.46 -29.31 21.70
C VAL A 351 -9.46 -30.72 22.29
N LYS A 352 -8.98 -30.87 23.52
CA LYS A 352 -9.06 -32.14 24.25
C LYS A 352 -10.49 -32.49 24.66
N ALA A 353 -11.32 -31.49 25.00
CA ALA A 353 -12.73 -31.66 25.38
C ALA A 353 -13.67 -31.88 24.18
N LEU A 354 -13.38 -31.27 23.02
CA LEU A 354 -14.26 -31.35 21.85
C LEU A 354 -13.99 -32.54 20.92
N TYR A 355 -12.75 -33.07 20.86
CA TYR A 355 -12.37 -33.91 19.71
C TYR A 355 -11.69 -35.25 19.98
N GLY A 356 -11.46 -35.65 21.24
CA GLY A 356 -11.12 -37.03 21.63
C GLY A 356 -9.90 -37.73 20.99
N LYS A 357 -9.25 -37.17 19.96
CA LYS A 357 -8.20 -37.85 19.18
C LYS A 357 -7.11 -36.96 18.58
N LEU A 358 -7.23 -35.64 18.56
CA LEU A 358 -6.08 -34.76 18.26
C LEU A 358 -5.80 -33.91 19.49
N SER A 359 -4.64 -34.11 20.13
CA SER A 359 -4.15 -33.12 21.09
C SER A 359 -3.58 -31.94 20.32
N LEU A 360 -3.95 -30.72 20.72
CA LEU A 360 -3.29 -29.50 20.24
C LEU A 360 -1.77 -29.55 20.45
N ASP A 361 -1.34 -30.25 21.50
CA ASP A 361 0.07 -30.56 21.76
C ASP A 361 0.72 -31.28 20.57
N SER A 362 0.01 -32.22 19.92
CA SER A 362 0.51 -32.91 18.72
C SER A 362 0.60 -31.99 17.51
N LEU A 363 -0.37 -31.08 17.31
CA LEU A 363 -0.33 -30.09 16.22
C LEU A 363 0.79 -29.08 16.44
N TYR A 364 0.94 -28.58 17.67
CA TYR A 364 1.99 -27.66 18.06
C TYR A 364 3.38 -28.29 17.92
N VAL A 365 3.56 -29.53 18.40
CA VAL A 365 4.81 -30.29 18.21
C VAL A 365 5.11 -30.48 16.73
N SER A 366 4.09 -30.72 15.90
CA SER A 366 4.25 -30.87 14.44
C SER A 366 4.65 -29.56 13.76
N VAL A 367 4.05 -28.43 14.14
CA VAL A 367 4.40 -27.10 13.60
C VAL A 367 5.79 -26.66 14.05
N LYS A 368 6.13 -26.92 15.32
CA LYS A 368 7.47 -26.63 15.85
C LYS A 368 8.54 -27.45 15.14
N ALA A 369 8.33 -28.76 15.01
CA ALA A 369 9.25 -29.64 14.26
C ALA A 369 9.37 -29.22 12.79
N TYR A 370 8.27 -28.77 12.17
CA TYR A 370 8.25 -28.25 10.82
C TYR A 370 9.12 -26.98 10.67
N LEU A 371 8.99 -26.02 11.59
CA LEU A 371 9.80 -24.80 11.60
C LEU A 371 11.29 -25.07 11.85
N GLU A 372 11.60 -25.97 12.79
CA GLU A 372 12.97 -26.42 13.06
C GLU A 372 13.59 -27.08 11.82
N THR A 373 12.81 -27.88 11.09
CA THR A 373 13.24 -28.52 9.84
C THR A 373 13.52 -27.49 8.74
N ILE A 374 12.70 -26.44 8.61
CA ILE A 374 12.93 -25.32 7.67
C ILE A 374 14.24 -24.59 8.01
N ASN A 375 14.46 -24.28 9.28
CA ASN A 375 15.68 -23.58 9.70
C ASN A 375 16.93 -24.44 9.48
N LEU A 376 16.82 -25.75 9.71
CA LEU A 376 17.90 -26.69 9.41
C LEU A 376 18.19 -26.76 7.90
N ALA A 377 17.16 -26.87 7.06
CA ALA A 377 17.32 -26.88 5.60
C ALA A 377 18.00 -25.60 5.09
N LYS A 378 17.60 -24.43 5.62
CA LYS A 378 18.24 -23.14 5.32
C LYS A 378 19.72 -23.12 5.72
N SER A 379 20.06 -23.63 6.90
CA SER A 379 21.46 -23.72 7.35
C SER A 379 22.31 -24.57 6.40
N TYR A 380 21.78 -25.73 5.95
CA TYR A 380 22.48 -26.57 4.97
C TYR A 380 22.63 -25.90 3.60
N TYR A 381 21.62 -25.15 3.13
CA TYR A 381 21.71 -24.37 1.91
C TYR A 381 22.80 -23.28 2.00
N ILE A 382 22.84 -22.51 3.10
CA ILE A 382 23.87 -21.47 3.33
C ILE A 382 25.28 -22.09 3.34
N GLN A 383 25.44 -23.25 3.98
CA GLN A 383 26.71 -23.99 3.97
C GLN A 383 27.07 -24.43 2.55
N ALA A 384 26.12 -24.96 1.78
CA ALA A 384 26.35 -25.38 0.39
C ALA A 384 26.80 -24.21 -0.49
N GLU A 385 26.17 -23.05 -0.34
CA GLU A 385 26.52 -21.83 -1.09
C GLU A 385 27.93 -21.33 -0.72
N LYS A 386 28.31 -21.44 0.56
CA LYS A 386 29.67 -21.11 1.03
C LYS A 386 30.71 -22.03 0.40
N PHE A 387 30.47 -23.34 0.39
CA PHE A 387 31.37 -24.30 -0.27
C PHE A 387 31.46 -24.06 -1.78
N PHE A 388 30.34 -23.77 -2.44
CA PHE A 388 30.29 -23.45 -3.87
C PHE A 388 31.17 -22.24 -4.22
N LYS A 389 31.06 -21.15 -3.45
CA LYS A 389 31.86 -19.94 -3.65
C LYS A 389 33.36 -20.16 -3.44
N ASN A 390 33.72 -21.15 -2.62
CA ASN A 390 35.10 -21.51 -2.34
C ASN A 390 35.67 -22.55 -3.34
N GLY A 391 34.89 -22.95 -4.35
CA GLY A 391 35.30 -23.97 -5.34
C GLY A 391 35.24 -25.41 -4.81
N ASP A 392 34.67 -25.64 -3.64
CA ASP A 392 34.53 -26.97 -3.03
C ASP A 392 33.18 -27.59 -3.43
N PHE A 393 33.10 -28.01 -4.70
CA PHE A 393 31.85 -28.47 -5.31
C PHE A 393 31.34 -29.79 -4.73
N VAL A 394 32.24 -30.66 -4.25
CA VAL A 394 31.89 -31.95 -3.62
C VAL A 394 31.14 -31.72 -2.32
N ASN A 395 31.70 -30.91 -1.40
CA ASN A 395 31.04 -30.59 -0.14
C ASN A 395 29.77 -29.74 -0.36
N SER A 396 29.76 -28.86 -1.35
CA SER A 396 28.55 -28.13 -1.74
C SER A 396 27.43 -29.08 -2.15
N LEU A 397 27.72 -30.06 -3.00
CA LEU A 397 26.74 -31.04 -3.48
C LEU A 397 26.25 -31.95 -2.35
N GLU A 398 27.09 -32.36 -1.42
CA GLU A 398 26.68 -33.14 -0.24
C GLU A 398 25.70 -32.36 0.64
N LYS A 399 25.96 -31.06 0.90
CA LYS A 399 25.06 -30.21 1.69
C LYS A 399 23.73 -29.94 0.95
N LEU A 400 23.76 -29.81 -0.39
CA LEU A 400 22.54 -29.70 -1.20
C LEU A 400 21.68 -30.97 -1.15
N LYS A 401 22.28 -32.17 -1.17
CA LYS A 401 21.54 -33.43 -1.02
C LYS A 401 20.78 -33.47 0.31
N VAL A 402 21.42 -33.03 1.41
CA VAL A 402 20.78 -32.96 2.73
C VAL A 402 19.66 -31.91 2.75
N ALA A 403 19.91 -30.70 2.22
CA ALA A 403 18.88 -29.66 2.11
C ALA A 403 17.66 -30.11 1.30
N LYS A 404 17.88 -30.83 0.19
CA LYS A 404 16.82 -31.38 -0.67
C LYS A 404 16.02 -32.48 0.02
N ALA A 405 16.67 -33.36 0.78
CA ALA A 405 15.98 -34.37 1.58
C ALA A 405 15.11 -33.72 2.67
N LEU A 406 15.62 -32.70 3.35
CA LEU A 406 14.85 -31.94 4.34
C LEU A 406 13.68 -31.20 3.69
N LEU A 407 13.86 -30.64 2.48
CA LEU A 407 12.79 -30.00 1.73
C LEU A 407 11.67 -30.98 1.33
N HIS A 408 12.01 -32.21 0.98
CA HIS A 408 11.01 -33.26 0.74
C HIS A 408 10.20 -33.58 2.00
N THR A 409 10.86 -33.65 3.17
CA THR A 409 10.20 -33.81 4.47
C THR A 409 9.30 -32.61 4.82
N ILE A 410 9.76 -31.38 4.54
CA ILE A 410 9.00 -30.14 4.69
C ILE A 410 7.74 -30.22 3.81
N ASN A 411 7.86 -30.50 2.52
CA ASN A 411 6.72 -30.57 1.61
C ASN A 411 5.69 -31.62 2.05
N THR A 412 6.14 -32.81 2.46
CA THR A 412 5.27 -33.87 2.97
C THR A 412 4.54 -33.42 4.26
N THR A 413 5.26 -32.80 5.19
CA THR A 413 4.71 -32.30 6.45
C THR A 413 3.70 -31.18 6.21
N TYR A 414 4.01 -30.27 5.28
CA TYR A 414 3.12 -29.19 4.87
C TYR A 414 1.81 -29.74 4.28
N SER A 415 1.88 -30.70 3.35
CA SER A 415 0.69 -31.34 2.79
C SER A 415 -0.21 -31.97 3.87
N ASN A 416 0.40 -32.59 4.89
CA ASN A 416 -0.33 -33.15 6.02
C ASN A 416 -0.96 -32.09 6.93
N LEU A 417 -0.27 -30.97 7.17
CA LEU A 417 -0.79 -29.83 7.93
C LEU A 417 -1.93 -29.14 7.18
N LYS A 418 -1.78 -28.93 5.87
CA LYS A 418 -2.80 -28.37 4.98
C LYS A 418 -4.06 -29.22 4.97
N ALA A 419 -3.93 -30.54 4.77
CA ALA A 419 -5.07 -31.46 4.81
C ALA A 419 -5.75 -31.49 6.20
N SER A 420 -5.00 -31.27 7.28
CA SER A 420 -5.56 -31.17 8.63
C SER A 420 -6.30 -29.85 8.85
N TRP A 421 -5.77 -28.75 8.33
CA TRP A 421 -6.42 -27.44 8.36
C TRP A 421 -7.72 -27.43 7.55
N GLU A 422 -7.72 -27.96 6.33
CA GLU A 422 -8.92 -28.05 5.48
C GLU A 422 -10.05 -28.86 6.15
N ARG A 423 -9.70 -29.91 6.92
CA ARG A 423 -10.66 -30.65 7.75
C ARG A 423 -11.24 -29.78 8.88
N ILE A 424 -10.41 -29.00 9.58
CA ILE A 424 -10.84 -28.09 10.64
C ILE A 424 -11.75 -27.00 10.07
N GLU A 425 -11.37 -26.39 8.95
CA GLU A 425 -12.14 -25.34 8.30
C GLU A 425 -13.51 -25.84 7.84
N THR A 426 -13.57 -27.04 7.24
CA THR A 426 -14.83 -27.69 6.85
C THR A 426 -15.73 -27.94 8.06
N GLN A 427 -15.15 -28.37 9.18
CA GLN A 427 -15.91 -28.60 10.42
C GLN A 427 -16.39 -27.29 11.05
N MET A 428 -15.60 -26.22 11.01
CA MET A 428 -15.99 -24.89 11.50
C MET A 428 -17.13 -24.30 10.68
N ARG A 429 -17.09 -24.40 9.35
CA ARG A 429 -18.19 -23.97 8.48
C ARG A 429 -19.47 -24.74 8.77
N SER A 430 -19.39 -26.06 8.96
CA SER A 430 -20.54 -26.87 9.36
C SER A 430 -21.11 -26.45 10.72
N LEU A 431 -20.27 -26.01 11.66
CA LEU A 431 -20.71 -25.48 12.95
C LEU A 431 -21.40 -24.12 12.80
N GLU A 432 -20.83 -23.24 11.98
CA GLU A 432 -21.37 -21.91 11.67
C GLU A 432 -22.75 -22.04 11.00
N GLU A 433 -22.90 -22.93 10.03
CA GLU A 433 -24.18 -23.26 9.38
C GLU A 433 -25.25 -23.76 10.37
N ARG A 434 -24.84 -24.35 11.50
CA ARG A 434 -25.75 -24.79 12.57
C ARG A 434 -26.07 -23.67 13.58
N ILE A 435 -25.20 -22.66 13.69
CA ILE A 435 -25.35 -21.52 14.60
C ILE A 435 -26.13 -20.37 13.95
N VAL A 436 -25.97 -20.14 12.64
CA VAL A 436 -26.65 -19.08 11.88
C VAL A 436 -28.19 -19.13 12.02
N PRO A 437 -28.86 -20.30 11.95
CA PRO A 437 -30.31 -20.39 12.17
C PRO A 437 -30.72 -19.97 13.58
N VAL A 438 -29.88 -20.20 14.59
CA VAL A 438 -30.15 -19.79 15.99
C VAL A 438 -30.10 -18.26 16.11
N ARG A 439 -29.19 -17.61 15.38
CA ARG A 439 -29.09 -16.15 15.32
C ARG A 439 -30.29 -15.54 14.59
N GLU A 440 -30.73 -16.12 13.48
CA GLU A 440 -31.93 -15.65 12.76
C GLU A 440 -33.22 -15.88 13.56
N ILE A 441 -33.33 -16.99 14.29
CA ILE A 441 -34.45 -17.25 15.21
C ILE A 441 -34.47 -16.20 16.33
N LEU A 442 -33.30 -15.80 16.86
CA LEU A 442 -33.18 -14.76 17.88
C LEU A 442 -33.57 -13.37 17.36
N VAL A 443 -33.15 -13.02 16.15
CA VAL A 443 -33.48 -11.72 15.53
C VAL A 443 -34.98 -11.65 15.17
N ASN A 444 -35.54 -12.73 14.64
CA ASN A 444 -36.96 -12.79 14.27
C ASN A 444 -37.90 -12.90 15.48
N ALA A 445 -37.47 -13.56 16.56
CA ALA A 445 -38.29 -13.69 17.78
C ALA A 445 -38.26 -12.42 18.65
N CYS A 446 -37.15 -11.66 18.63
CA CYS A 446 -36.97 -10.50 19.52
C CYS A 446 -37.15 -9.15 18.83
N GLY A 447 -37.31 -9.11 17.49
CA GLY A 447 -37.72 -7.94 16.72
C GLY A 447 -36.94 -6.67 17.04
N THR A 448 -35.69 -6.57 16.60
CA THR A 448 -34.92 -5.34 16.76
C THR A 448 -34.76 -4.62 15.44
N ASP A 449 -35.66 -3.66 15.22
CA ASP A 449 -35.29 -2.40 14.61
C ASP A 449 -35.98 -1.26 15.40
N ILE A 450 -35.23 -0.20 15.67
CA ILE A 450 -35.62 1.10 16.29
C ILE A 450 -35.52 1.20 17.83
N GLY A 451 -34.87 2.29 18.27
CA GLY A 451 -34.56 2.64 19.65
C GLY A 451 -35.78 2.89 20.54
N VAL A 452 -35.95 2.00 21.52
CA VAL A 452 -36.97 2.12 22.58
C VAL A 452 -36.25 2.41 23.90
N ASP A 453 -36.77 3.40 24.64
CA ASP A 453 -36.36 3.71 26.01
C ASP A 453 -36.72 2.54 26.95
N TRP A 454 -35.69 1.98 27.58
CA TRP A 454 -35.71 0.72 28.34
C TRP A 454 -36.44 0.81 29.69
N ASN A 455 -37.05 1.95 30.04
CA ASN A 455 -37.74 2.16 31.31
C ASN A 455 -39.28 1.98 31.26
N SER A 456 -39.86 1.53 30.14
CA SER A 456 -41.30 1.30 30.08
C SER A 456 -41.70 -0.12 30.49
N SER A 457 -42.79 -0.25 31.25
CA SER A 457 -43.41 -1.54 31.66
C SER A 457 -43.77 -2.44 30.46
N ILE A 458 -43.89 -1.87 29.26
CA ILE A 458 -44.15 -2.54 27.99
C ILE A 458 -42.96 -3.40 27.53
N ALA A 459 -41.71 -2.99 27.83
CA ALA A 459 -40.52 -3.78 27.52
C ALA A 459 -40.45 -5.08 28.35
N ILE A 460 -40.91 -5.02 29.59
CA ILE A 460 -40.95 -6.16 30.52
C ILE A 460 -42.03 -7.17 30.09
N GLU A 461 -43.14 -6.70 29.51
CA GLU A 461 -44.22 -7.57 29.03
C GLU A 461 -43.85 -8.28 27.72
N LYS A 462 -43.17 -7.59 26.78
CA LYS A 462 -42.59 -8.23 25.58
C LYS A 462 -41.47 -9.22 25.89
N LEU A 463 -40.68 -8.99 26.94
CA LEU A 463 -39.68 -9.96 27.41
C LEU A 463 -40.31 -11.24 27.96
N LYS A 464 -41.54 -11.18 28.50
CA LYS A 464 -42.29 -12.36 28.94
C LYS A 464 -42.82 -13.18 27.77
N GLU A 465 -43.14 -12.57 26.62
CA GLU A 465 -43.53 -13.30 25.40
C GLU A 465 -42.34 -14.03 24.74
N CYS A 466 -41.10 -13.61 24.99
CA CYS A 466 -39.88 -14.31 24.53
C CYS A 466 -39.53 -15.58 25.35
N SER A 467 -40.23 -15.86 26.46
CA SER A 467 -39.85 -16.91 27.42
C SER A 467 -39.77 -18.31 26.79
N THR A 468 -40.62 -18.64 25.82
CA THR A 468 -40.64 -19.99 25.21
C THR A 468 -39.48 -20.22 24.23
N SER A 469 -38.98 -19.15 23.60
CA SER A 469 -37.77 -19.18 22.75
C SER A 469 -36.51 -19.17 23.60
N ILE A 470 -36.53 -18.45 24.72
CA ILE A 470 -35.47 -18.47 25.74
C ILE A 470 -35.34 -19.87 26.35
N GLU A 471 -36.42 -20.61 26.60
CA GLU A 471 -36.36 -21.98 27.12
C GLU A 471 -35.69 -22.96 26.16
N LYS A 472 -35.89 -22.81 24.84
CA LYS A 472 -35.17 -23.60 23.82
C LYS A 472 -33.69 -23.25 23.74
N ILE A 473 -33.36 -21.97 23.91
CA ILE A 473 -31.97 -21.49 23.97
C ILE A 473 -31.30 -21.91 25.27
N LEU A 474 -32.01 -21.89 26.40
CA LEU A 474 -31.53 -22.36 27.70
C LEU A 474 -31.30 -23.87 27.68
N ASN A 475 -32.17 -24.66 27.04
CA ASN A 475 -31.95 -26.10 26.83
C ASN A 475 -30.76 -26.38 25.90
N LEU A 476 -30.52 -25.54 24.88
CA LEU A 476 -29.33 -25.62 24.02
C LEU A 476 -28.06 -25.23 24.79
N ILE A 477 -28.12 -24.18 25.60
CA ILE A 477 -27.04 -23.74 26.50
C ILE A 477 -26.80 -24.81 27.58
N GLU A 478 -27.81 -25.47 28.12
CA GLU A 478 -27.67 -26.58 29.07
C GLU A 478 -27.09 -27.83 28.41
N ALA A 479 -27.47 -28.13 27.17
CA ALA A 479 -26.87 -29.21 26.39
C ALA A 479 -25.38 -28.93 26.11
N LEU A 480 -25.02 -27.67 25.88
CA LEU A 480 -23.63 -27.23 25.70
C LEU A 480 -22.87 -27.08 27.04
N LYS A 481 -23.54 -26.81 28.16
CA LYS A 481 -22.97 -26.84 29.53
C LYS A 481 -22.73 -28.25 30.03
N ARG A 482 -23.52 -29.24 29.58
CA ARG A 482 -23.26 -30.68 29.83
C ARG A 482 -22.00 -31.18 29.15
N TYR A 483 -21.49 -30.45 28.15
CA TYR A 483 -20.09 -30.58 27.70
C TYR A 483 -19.18 -29.87 28.71
N LYS A 484 -18.46 -30.66 29.53
CA LYS A 484 -17.61 -30.18 30.63
C LYS A 484 -16.65 -29.06 30.18
N GLY A 485 -16.75 -27.89 30.84
CA GLY A 485 -15.71 -26.85 30.84
C GLY A 485 -16.08 -25.48 30.27
N TRP A 486 -17.36 -25.13 30.22
CA TRP A 486 -17.86 -23.97 29.45
C TRP A 486 -18.21 -22.72 30.28
N GLU A 487 -17.55 -22.48 31.41
CA GLU A 487 -17.69 -21.23 32.18
C GLU A 487 -16.43 -20.37 32.01
N GLY A 488 -16.58 -19.19 31.39
CA GLY A 488 -15.52 -18.18 31.23
C GLY A 488 -14.96 -17.96 29.81
N PHE A 489 -15.68 -18.36 28.76
CA PHE A 489 -15.13 -18.42 27.40
C PHE A 489 -15.66 -17.35 26.44
N SER A 490 -14.78 -16.69 25.67
CA SER A 490 -15.14 -15.79 24.58
C SER A 490 -14.86 -16.45 23.23
N ALA A 491 -15.90 -16.76 22.46
CA ALA A 491 -15.79 -17.38 21.14
C ALA A 491 -14.97 -16.54 20.14
N SER A 492 -14.91 -15.22 20.33
CA SER A 492 -14.15 -14.31 19.46
C SER A 492 -12.64 -14.48 19.60
N LEU A 493 -12.14 -14.88 20.78
CA LEU A 493 -10.71 -15.10 21.01
C LEU A 493 -10.19 -16.35 20.29
N VAL A 494 -10.94 -17.45 20.31
CA VAL A 494 -10.57 -18.67 19.58
C VAL A 494 -10.62 -18.47 18.08
N LEU A 495 -11.65 -17.76 17.60
CA LEU A 495 -11.78 -17.48 16.18
C LEU A 495 -10.61 -16.61 15.69
N ARG A 496 -10.17 -15.63 16.50
CA ARG A 496 -8.99 -14.82 16.21
C ARG A 496 -7.71 -15.65 16.17
N ASP A 497 -7.45 -16.46 17.20
CA ASP A 497 -6.21 -17.23 17.29
C ASP A 497 -6.12 -18.34 16.21
N LEU A 498 -7.25 -18.94 15.82
CA LEU A 498 -7.31 -19.86 14.68
C LEU A 498 -7.12 -19.15 13.33
N THR A 499 -7.67 -17.94 13.18
CA THR A 499 -7.48 -17.12 11.97
C THR A 499 -6.02 -16.71 11.81
N GLU A 500 -5.36 -16.30 12.89
CA GLU A 500 -3.94 -15.96 12.91
C GLU A 500 -3.05 -17.18 12.56
N PHE A 501 -3.40 -18.36 13.07
CA PHE A 501 -2.74 -19.61 12.70
C PHE A 501 -2.93 -19.98 11.21
N GLY A 502 -4.14 -19.82 10.68
CA GLY A 502 -4.44 -20.04 9.26
C GLY A 502 -3.66 -19.09 8.35
N ASN A 503 -3.52 -17.82 8.74
CA ASN A 503 -2.73 -16.82 8.02
C ASN A 503 -1.23 -17.16 8.04
N THR A 504 -0.72 -17.64 9.18
CA THR A 504 0.67 -18.11 9.30
C THR A 504 0.95 -19.26 8.31
N ILE A 505 0.04 -20.24 8.18
CA ILE A 505 0.19 -21.35 7.23
C ILE A 505 0.20 -20.85 5.76
N LYS A 506 -0.63 -19.85 5.44
CA LYS A 506 -0.69 -19.26 4.08
C LYS A 506 0.59 -18.52 3.71
N GLU A 507 1.18 -17.77 4.63
CA GLU A 507 2.45 -17.05 4.42
C GLU A 507 3.67 -17.96 4.23
N MET A 508 3.61 -19.20 4.74
CA MET A 508 4.73 -20.14 4.64
C MET A 508 4.92 -20.73 3.24
N TYR A 509 3.85 -20.84 2.44
CA TYR A 509 3.88 -21.57 1.16
C TYR A 509 4.81 -20.93 0.10
N PRO A 510 4.73 -19.61 -0.19
CA PRO A 510 5.62 -18.98 -1.17
C PRO A 510 7.10 -19.06 -0.77
N ARG A 511 7.39 -19.11 0.54
CA ARG A 511 8.77 -19.17 1.08
C ARG A 511 9.41 -20.55 0.91
N VAL A 512 8.60 -21.62 0.94
CA VAL A 512 9.08 -22.98 0.69
C VAL A 512 9.31 -23.21 -0.79
N GLU A 513 8.45 -22.66 -1.64
CA GLU A 513 8.57 -22.71 -3.10
C GLU A 513 9.81 -21.96 -3.60
N ASP A 514 10.07 -20.74 -3.10
CA ASP A 514 11.30 -19.98 -3.39
C ASP A 514 12.56 -20.77 -3.02
N LEU A 515 12.61 -21.31 -1.80
CA LEU A 515 13.75 -22.10 -1.34
C LEU A 515 13.97 -23.36 -2.20
N SER A 516 12.89 -24.00 -2.65
CA SER A 516 12.92 -25.15 -3.56
C SER A 516 13.59 -24.80 -4.89
N ASN A 517 13.16 -23.69 -5.51
CA ASN A 517 13.66 -23.25 -6.81
C ASN A 517 15.16 -22.89 -6.73
N ARG A 518 15.57 -22.22 -5.66
CA ARG A 518 16.97 -21.87 -5.40
C ARG A 518 17.86 -23.10 -5.21
N ILE A 519 17.37 -24.15 -4.54
CA ILE A 519 18.09 -25.41 -4.39
C ILE A 519 18.29 -26.10 -5.75
N ILE A 520 17.27 -26.13 -6.61
CA ILE A 520 17.34 -26.73 -7.95
C ILE A 520 18.35 -26.01 -8.85
N GLU A 521 18.35 -24.68 -8.80
CA GLU A 521 19.28 -23.85 -9.58
C GLU A 521 20.74 -24.11 -9.19
N LEU A 522 21.04 -24.11 -7.88
CA LEU A 522 22.39 -24.37 -7.36
C LEU A 522 22.86 -25.79 -7.66
N GLU A 523 21.98 -26.79 -7.57
CA GLU A 523 22.31 -28.18 -7.94
C GLU A 523 22.66 -28.29 -9.43
N THR A 524 21.92 -27.60 -10.29
CA THR A 524 22.15 -27.59 -11.75
C THR A 524 23.51 -26.96 -12.07
N LYS A 525 23.83 -25.81 -11.45
CA LYS A 525 25.12 -25.13 -11.61
C LYS A 525 26.28 -26.00 -11.13
N ALA A 526 26.16 -26.65 -9.98
CA ALA A 526 27.21 -27.53 -9.45
C ALA A 526 27.48 -28.75 -10.34
N LYS A 527 26.45 -29.37 -10.91
CA LYS A 527 26.61 -30.50 -11.84
C LYS A 527 27.31 -30.09 -13.14
N LEU A 528 26.90 -28.97 -13.74
CA LEU A 528 27.52 -28.46 -14.98
C LEU A 528 29.02 -28.21 -14.81
N VAL A 529 29.44 -27.67 -13.66
CA VAL A 529 30.86 -27.44 -13.37
C VAL A 529 31.64 -28.75 -13.18
N LEU A 530 31.03 -29.75 -12.55
CA LEU A 530 31.65 -31.08 -12.36
C LEU A 530 31.72 -31.89 -13.65
N GLU A 531 30.80 -31.69 -14.59
CA GLU A 531 30.80 -32.36 -15.90
C GLU A 531 31.77 -31.68 -16.89
N SER A 532 32.10 -30.40 -16.67
CA SER A 532 33.02 -29.64 -17.51
C SER A 532 34.51 -29.79 -17.15
N ASN A 533 34.81 -30.41 -16.01
CA ASN A 533 36.16 -30.71 -15.51
C ASN A 533 36.40 -32.21 -15.52
#